data_AF-A0A929NSC2-F1
#
_entry.id   AF-A0A929NSC2-F1
#
_cell.length_a   1.000
_cell.length_b   1.000
_cell.length_c   1.000
_cell.angle_alpha   90.00
_cell.angle_beta   90.00
_cell.angle_gamma   90.00
#
_symmetry.space_group_name_H-M   'P 1'
#
loop_
_entity.id
_entity.type
_entity.pdbx_description
1 polymer ?
#
loop_
_entity_poly.entity_id
_entity_poly.type
_entity_poly.pdbx_seq_one_letter_code
_entity_poly.pdbx_strand_id
1 'polypeptide(L)'
;SDVYKRQGLGGMMVVFSANGGIPLPRTLADFMGLASGFAWALAFVVCARPGMEKTTLAQLFGSLLILAPSVWLLTLLPGAREAAGALEGQASLAATLVWLVAFGLIWMLTGMFMTLYGADHLQPGQVAIFLMAEVVIALISSALLLDEPFGMREIAGAILILSASLVEFAGKSAK
;
A
#
# COMPACT_ATOMS: atom_id res chain seq x y z
N SER A 1 29.78 3.52 4.85
CA SER A 1 28.43 3.05 5.21
C SER A 1 27.66 4.02 6.11
N ASP A 2 28.31 4.90 6.89
CA ASP A 2 27.63 5.86 7.78
C ASP A 2 27.14 7.18 7.13
N VAL A 3 27.69 7.56 5.99
CA VAL A 3 27.37 8.84 5.32
C VAL A 3 25.93 8.86 4.77
N TYR A 4 25.45 7.74 4.21
CA TYR A 4 24.07 7.61 3.71
C TYR A 4 23.01 7.67 4.81
N LYS A 5 23.29 7.07 5.99
CA LYS A 5 22.36 7.11 7.14
C LYS A 5 22.15 8.53 7.67
N ARG A 6 23.22 9.34 7.69
CA ARG A 6 23.17 10.75 8.12
C ARG A 6 22.42 11.65 7.14
N GLN A 7 22.53 11.38 5.84
CA GLN A 7 21.79 12.12 4.81
C GLN A 7 20.29 11.83 4.85
N GLY A 8 19.88 10.58 5.13
CA GLY A 8 18.47 10.25 5.34
C GLY A 8 17.85 10.94 6.55
N LEU A 9 18.58 11.03 7.67
CA LEU A 9 18.12 11.77 8.86
C LEU A 9 18.02 13.28 8.62
N GLY A 10 18.97 13.85 7.87
CA GLY A 10 18.96 15.26 7.49
C GLY A 10 17.82 15.62 6.55
N GLY A 11 17.52 14.76 5.57
CA GLY A 11 16.38 14.93 4.66
C GLY A 11 15.04 14.92 5.40
N MET A 12 14.87 14.02 6.37
CA MET A 12 13.70 14.02 7.25
C MET A 12 13.56 15.34 8.01
N MET A 13 14.62 15.86 8.64
CA MET A 13 14.51 17.13 9.38
C MET A 13 14.17 18.34 8.49
N VAL A 14 14.68 18.40 7.27
CA VAL A 14 14.41 19.52 6.34
C VAL A 14 12.97 19.51 5.84
N VAL A 15 12.42 18.33 5.55
CA VAL A 15 11.01 18.19 5.11
C VAL A 15 10.04 18.53 6.25
N PHE A 16 10.40 18.23 7.50
CA PHE A 16 9.52 18.43 8.66
C PHE A 16 9.64 19.78 9.37
N SER A 17 10.59 20.64 9.00
CA SER A 17 10.77 21.95 9.67
C SER A 17 9.89 23.09 9.12
N ALA A 18 9.26 22.93 7.95
CA ALA A 18 8.74 24.08 7.22
C ALA A 18 7.29 24.49 7.54
N ASN A 19 6.37 23.59 7.92
CA ASN A 19 4.95 23.96 8.08
C ASN A 19 4.13 23.08 9.05
N GLY A 20 4.47 23.11 10.35
CA GLY A 20 3.50 22.76 11.41
C GLY A 20 3.43 21.30 11.83
N GLY A 21 4.44 20.87 12.59
CA GLY A 21 4.38 19.68 13.46
C GLY A 21 4.64 18.33 12.79
N ILE A 22 5.17 17.38 13.57
CA ILE A 22 5.37 16.00 13.15
C ILE A 22 3.97 15.41 12.83
N PRO A 23 3.77 14.76 11.66
CA PRO A 23 2.56 13.99 11.38
C PRO A 23 2.59 12.71 12.23
N LEU A 24 2.44 12.87 13.54
CA LEU A 24 2.29 11.76 14.45
C LEU A 24 0.89 11.17 14.26
N PRO A 25 0.75 9.83 14.33
CA PRO A 25 -0.55 9.18 14.38
C PRO A 25 -1.38 9.82 15.49
N ARG A 26 -2.56 10.36 15.14
CA ARG A 26 -3.46 11.01 16.10
C ARG A 26 -4.68 10.15 16.38
N THR A 27 -5.08 9.35 15.40
CA THR A 27 -6.27 8.50 15.48
C THR A 27 -5.88 7.03 15.62
N LEU A 28 -6.80 6.21 16.15
CA LEU A 28 -6.62 4.76 16.17
C LEU A 28 -6.44 4.20 14.75
N ALA A 29 -7.12 4.78 13.76
CA ALA A 29 -6.97 4.40 12.36
C ALA A 29 -5.55 4.65 11.84
N ASP A 30 -4.90 5.76 12.24
CA ASP A 30 -3.52 6.05 11.87
C ASP A 30 -2.56 4.99 12.41
N PHE A 31 -2.76 4.55 13.66
CA PHE A 31 -1.97 3.47 14.27
C PHE A 31 -2.20 2.12 13.59
N MET A 32 -3.46 1.79 13.26
CA MET A 32 -3.78 0.55 12.54
C MET A 32 -3.17 0.55 11.12
N GLY A 33 -3.23 1.68 10.42
CA GLY A 33 -2.59 1.85 9.11
C GLY A 33 -1.08 1.68 9.19
N LEU A 34 -0.42 2.29 10.18
CA LEU A 34 1.03 2.17 10.36
C LEU A 34 1.44 0.74 10.74
N ALA A 35 0.69 0.08 11.63
CA ALA A 35 0.93 -1.32 11.99
C ALA A 35 0.75 -2.27 10.79
N SER A 36 -0.28 -2.04 9.98
CA SER A 36 -0.53 -2.80 8.75
C SER A 36 0.63 -2.65 7.75
N GLY A 37 1.05 -1.41 7.48
CA GLY A 37 2.18 -1.13 6.59
C GLY A 37 3.49 -1.76 7.08
N PHE A 38 3.76 -1.71 8.39
CA PHE A 38 4.92 -2.37 8.98
C PHE A 38 4.88 -3.89 8.84
N ALA A 39 3.73 -4.51 9.16
CA ALA A 39 3.54 -5.95 9.00
C ALA A 39 3.71 -6.38 7.53
N TRP A 40 3.20 -5.58 6.59
CA TRP A 40 3.35 -5.80 5.15
C TRP A 40 4.80 -5.72 4.69
N ALA A 41 5.55 -4.71 5.12
CA ALA A 41 6.98 -4.59 4.82
C ALA A 41 7.78 -5.77 5.39
N LEU A 42 7.48 -6.19 6.63
CA LEU A 42 8.12 -7.35 7.24
C LEU A 42 7.81 -8.63 6.46
N ALA A 43 6.58 -8.79 5.96
CA ALA A 43 6.19 -9.93 5.14
C ALA A 43 7.06 -10.02 3.88
N PHE A 44 7.35 -8.93 3.18
CA PHE A 44 8.26 -8.94 2.02
C PHE A 44 9.71 -9.29 2.39
N VAL A 45 10.22 -8.74 3.49
CA VAL A 45 11.59 -9.02 3.94
C VAL A 45 11.76 -10.47 4.34
N VAL A 46 10.80 -11.02 5.10
CA VAL A 46 10.76 -12.45 5.42
C VAL A 46 10.61 -13.23 4.12
N CYS A 47 9.81 -12.74 3.17
CA CYS A 47 9.56 -13.46 1.95
C CYS A 47 10.77 -13.59 1.03
N ALA A 48 11.65 -12.59 1.03
CA ALA A 48 12.88 -12.55 0.22
C ALA A 48 14.06 -13.33 0.82
N ARG A 49 13.88 -14.09 1.92
CA ARG A 49 14.96 -14.87 2.54
C ARG A 49 15.36 -16.07 1.66
N PRO A 50 16.66 -16.33 1.47
CA PRO A 50 17.13 -17.50 0.72
C PRO A 50 16.69 -18.82 1.37
N GLY A 51 16.29 -19.81 0.58
CA GLY A 51 15.95 -21.15 1.05
C GLY A 51 14.47 -21.43 1.30
N MET A 52 13.57 -20.48 1.01
CA MET A 52 12.15 -20.79 0.88
C MET A 52 11.82 -21.04 -0.60
N GLU A 53 11.49 -22.28 -0.95
CA GLU A 53 10.86 -22.57 -2.23
C GLU A 53 9.48 -21.93 -2.24
N LYS A 54 9.29 -20.98 -3.15
CA LYS A 54 8.08 -20.19 -3.23
C LYS A 54 7.64 -20.08 -4.66
N THR A 55 6.50 -20.68 -4.92
CA THR A 55 5.74 -20.37 -6.12
C THR A 55 4.86 -19.17 -5.77
N THR A 56 4.86 -18.12 -6.58
CA THR A 56 3.98 -16.94 -6.45
C THR A 56 2.53 -17.37 -6.20
N LEU A 57 2.10 -18.45 -6.86
CA LEU A 57 0.79 -19.07 -6.73
C LEU A 57 0.50 -19.63 -5.33
N ALA A 58 1.49 -20.21 -4.65
CA ALA A 58 1.36 -20.70 -3.27
C ALA A 58 1.21 -19.54 -2.27
N GLN A 59 1.90 -18.41 -2.49
CA GLN A 59 1.74 -17.20 -1.66
C GLN A 59 0.39 -16.53 -1.88
N LEU A 60 -0.09 -16.50 -3.13
CA LEU A 60 -1.45 -16.04 -3.46
C LEU A 60 -2.52 -16.91 -2.80
N PHE A 61 -2.41 -18.23 -2.92
CA PHE A 61 -3.37 -19.12 -2.27
C PHE A 61 -3.32 -18.99 -0.74
N GLY A 62 -2.12 -18.93 -0.15
CA GLY A 62 -1.96 -18.77 1.29
C GLY A 62 -2.57 -17.46 1.81
N SER A 63 -2.37 -16.35 1.08
CA SER A 63 -2.96 -15.07 1.44
C SER A 63 -4.48 -15.03 1.27
N LEU A 64 -5.02 -15.62 0.20
CA LEU A 64 -6.47 -15.75 0.01
C LEU A 64 -7.13 -16.62 1.08
N LEU A 65 -6.48 -17.73 1.47
CA LEU A 65 -6.96 -18.63 2.52
C LEU A 65 -7.02 -17.95 3.89
N ILE A 66 -6.15 -16.98 4.15
CA ILE A 66 -6.16 -16.18 5.38
C ILE A 66 -7.17 -15.02 5.27
N LEU A 67 -7.33 -14.43 4.07
CA LEU A 67 -8.18 -13.28 3.85
C LEU A 67 -9.66 -13.57 4.16
N ALA A 68 -10.21 -14.67 3.64
CA ALA A 68 -11.62 -15.04 3.84
C ALA A 68 -12.03 -15.18 5.32
N PRO A 69 -11.32 -15.96 6.17
CA PRO A 69 -11.64 -16.03 7.59
C PRO A 69 -11.35 -14.72 8.34
N SER A 70 -10.38 -13.91 7.88
CA SER A 70 -10.11 -12.59 8.46
C SER A 70 -11.28 -11.63 8.24
N VAL A 71 -11.81 -11.57 7.01
CA VAL A 71 -12.99 -10.76 6.68
C VAL A 71 -14.20 -11.25 7.47
N TRP A 72 -14.40 -12.58 7.56
CA TRP A 72 -15.49 -13.15 8.36
C TRP A 72 -15.37 -12.77 9.84
N LEU A 73 -14.18 -12.85 10.44
CA LEU A 73 -13.93 -12.47 11.82
C LEU A 73 -14.22 -10.98 12.07
N LEU A 74 -13.90 -10.10 11.11
CA LEU A 74 -14.23 -8.66 11.21
C LEU A 74 -15.75 -8.43 11.27
N THR A 75 -16.57 -9.30 10.66
CA THR A 75 -18.04 -9.20 10.79
C THR A 75 -18.55 -9.53 12.19
N LEU A 76 -17.72 -10.07 13.08
CA LEU A 76 -18.08 -10.37 14.46
C LEU A 76 -17.81 -9.19 15.40
N LEU A 77 -17.16 -8.12 14.92
CA LEU A 77 -16.93 -6.93 15.71
C LEU A 77 -18.25 -6.20 16.01
N PRO A 78 -18.42 -5.64 17.22
CA PRO A 78 -19.61 -4.86 17.57
C PRO A 78 -19.83 -3.71 16.56
N GLY A 79 -21.04 -3.57 16.04
CA GLY A 79 -21.41 -2.53 15.07
C GLY A 79 -21.07 -2.85 13.60
N ALA A 80 -20.27 -3.89 13.31
CA ALA A 80 -19.90 -4.23 11.93
C ALA A 80 -21.10 -4.70 11.09
N ARG A 81 -22.00 -5.49 11.69
CA ARG A 81 -23.20 -6.01 11.01
C ARG A 81 -24.31 -4.98 10.87
N GLU A 82 -24.39 -4.06 11.82
CA GLU A 82 -25.35 -2.95 11.80
C GLU A 82 -25.00 -1.95 10.69
N ALA A 83 -23.71 -1.64 10.52
CA ALA A 83 -23.21 -0.85 9.40
C ALA A 83 -23.47 -1.53 8.04
N ALA A 84 -23.37 -2.86 7.96
CA ALA A 84 -23.69 -3.61 6.75
C ALA A 84 -25.20 -3.60 6.45
N GLY A 85 -26.06 -3.74 7.46
CA GLY A 85 -27.51 -3.67 7.32
C GLY A 85 -28.03 -2.30 6.87
N ALA A 86 -27.32 -1.21 7.20
CA ALA A 86 -27.66 0.14 6.73
C ALA A 86 -27.52 0.33 5.20
N LEU A 87 -26.67 -0.49 4.56
CA LEU A 87 -26.46 -0.49 3.10
C LEU A 87 -27.45 -1.40 2.34
N GLU A 88 -28.11 -2.30 3.06
CA GLU A 88 -29.00 -3.35 2.51
C GLU A 88 -30.26 -2.77 1.83
N GLY A 89 -30.63 -1.53 2.14
CA GLY A 89 -31.78 -0.84 1.56
C GLY A 89 -31.58 -0.23 0.16
N GLN A 90 -30.36 -0.19 -0.38
CA GLN A 90 -30.04 0.63 -1.57
C GLN A 90 -29.64 -0.17 -2.83
N ALA A 91 -29.28 -1.45 -2.71
CA ALA A 91 -28.87 -2.28 -3.85
C ALA A 91 -29.31 -3.73 -3.65
N SER A 92 -29.66 -4.43 -4.73
CA SER A 92 -29.98 -5.86 -4.65
C SER A 92 -28.74 -6.65 -4.24
N LEU A 93 -28.89 -7.59 -3.31
CA LEU A 93 -27.80 -8.46 -2.85
C LEU A 93 -27.04 -9.09 -4.03
N ALA A 94 -27.76 -9.49 -5.08
CA ALA A 94 -27.19 -10.05 -6.29
C ALA A 94 -26.30 -9.05 -7.06
N ALA A 95 -26.71 -7.80 -7.22
CA ALA A 95 -25.90 -6.78 -7.89
C ALA A 95 -24.64 -6.44 -7.10
N THR A 96 -24.75 -6.32 -5.77
CA THR A 96 -23.62 -6.10 -4.87
C THR A 96 -22.63 -7.28 -4.93
N LEU A 97 -23.13 -8.52 -4.93
CA LEU A 97 -22.30 -9.72 -5.05
C LEU A 97 -21.53 -9.76 -6.37
N VAL A 98 -22.16 -9.41 -7.50
CA VAL A 98 -21.48 -9.37 -8.81
C VAL A 98 -20.33 -8.38 -8.80
N TRP A 99 -20.55 -7.16 -8.31
CA TRP A 99 -19.49 -6.15 -8.21
C TRP A 99 -18.38 -6.54 -7.24
N LEU A 100 -18.74 -7.16 -6.12
CA LEU A 100 -17.78 -7.59 -5.10
C LEU A 100 -16.91 -8.74 -5.62
N VAL A 101 -17.51 -9.70 -6.33
CA VAL A 101 -16.78 -10.78 -7.01
C VAL A 101 -15.90 -10.22 -8.13
N ALA A 102 -16.41 -9.29 -8.94
CA ALA A 102 -15.62 -8.65 -9.99
C ALA A 102 -14.41 -7.90 -9.41
N PHE A 103 -14.62 -7.11 -8.35
CA PHE A 103 -13.54 -6.40 -7.66
C PHE A 103 -12.53 -7.37 -7.03
N GLY A 104 -13.00 -8.43 -6.37
CA GLY A 104 -12.12 -9.43 -5.76
C GLY A 104 -11.30 -10.23 -6.78
N LEU A 105 -11.94 -10.74 -7.83
CA LEU A 105 -11.30 -11.63 -8.81
C LEU A 105 -10.50 -10.89 -9.87
N ILE A 106 -10.95 -9.71 -10.29
CA ILE A 106 -10.29 -8.97 -11.38
C ILE A 106 -9.28 -8.00 -10.80
N TRP A 107 -9.68 -7.18 -9.82
CA TRP A 107 -8.82 -6.12 -9.33
C TRP A 107 -7.85 -6.63 -8.25
N MET A 108 -8.36 -7.23 -7.17
CA MET A 108 -7.52 -7.67 -6.05
C MET A 108 -6.61 -8.83 -6.43
N LEU A 109 -7.14 -9.86 -7.11
CA LEU A 109 -6.33 -11.03 -7.49
C LEU A 109 -5.19 -10.64 -8.44
N THR A 110 -5.48 -9.85 -9.47
CA THR A 110 -4.46 -9.40 -10.43
C THR A 110 -3.43 -8.48 -9.76
N GLY A 111 -3.88 -7.53 -8.94
CA GLY A 111 -2.96 -6.65 -8.19
C GLY A 111 -2.05 -7.43 -7.25
N MET A 112 -2.59 -8.39 -6.51
CA MET A 112 -1.82 -9.22 -5.59
C MET A 112 -0.87 -10.16 -6.33
N PHE A 113 -1.29 -10.70 -7.48
CA PHE A 113 -0.43 -11.53 -8.33
C PHE A 113 0.75 -10.73 -8.86
N MET A 114 0.50 -9.55 -9.43
CA MET A 114 1.55 -8.68 -9.95
C MET A 114 2.53 -8.26 -8.85
N THR A 115 2.02 -7.95 -7.66
CA THR A 115 2.85 -7.54 -6.52
C THR A 115 3.76 -8.65 -6.04
N LEU A 116 3.22 -9.86 -5.86
CA LEU A 116 4.01 -11.02 -5.40
C LEU A 116 4.98 -11.50 -6.48
N TYR A 117 4.55 -11.50 -7.75
CA TYR A 117 5.43 -11.80 -8.88
C TYR A 117 6.59 -10.81 -8.96
N GLY A 118 6.31 -9.51 -8.81
CA GLY A 118 7.33 -8.47 -8.74
C GLY A 118 8.29 -8.68 -7.57
N ALA A 119 7.78 -9.09 -6.40
CA ALA A 119 8.60 -9.38 -5.23
C ALA A 119 9.52 -10.61 -5.38
N ASP A 120 9.14 -11.59 -6.21
CA ASP A 120 9.99 -12.75 -6.51
C ASP A 120 11.15 -12.39 -7.47
N HIS A 121 10.98 -11.36 -8.31
CA HIS A 121 11.95 -11.00 -9.36
C HIS A 121 12.77 -9.74 -9.05
N LEU A 122 12.34 -8.93 -8.09
CA LEU A 122 12.96 -7.65 -7.74
C LEU A 122 13.49 -7.68 -6.30
N GLN A 123 14.56 -6.93 -6.04
CA GLN A 123 15.01 -6.73 -4.67
C GLN A 123 13.93 -5.98 -3.88
N PRO A 124 13.72 -6.27 -2.57
CA PRO A 124 12.68 -5.62 -1.76
C PRO A 124 12.66 -4.09 -1.84
N GLY A 125 13.84 -3.46 -1.98
CA GLY A 125 13.94 -2.00 -2.18
C GLY A 125 13.36 -1.50 -3.50
N GLN A 126 13.42 -2.29 -4.57
CA GLN A 126 12.82 -1.92 -5.87
C GLN A 126 11.30 -2.05 -5.85
N VAL A 127 10.78 -3.09 -5.21
CA VAL A 127 9.33 -3.26 -5.01
C VAL A 127 8.76 -2.05 -4.26
N ALA A 128 9.45 -1.59 -3.22
CA ALA A 128 9.05 -0.40 -2.46
C ALA A 128 8.96 0.85 -3.35
N ILE A 129 9.89 1.03 -4.30
CA ILE A 129 9.86 2.16 -5.24
C ILE A 129 8.62 2.09 -6.15
N PHE A 130 8.30 0.91 -6.69
CA PHE A 130 7.10 0.74 -7.52
C PHE A 130 5.81 1.04 -6.75
N LEU A 131 5.72 0.59 -5.49
CA LEU A 131 4.57 0.94 -4.64
C LEU A 131 4.47 2.44 -4.35
N MET A 132 5.60 3.14 -4.20
CA MET A 132 5.59 4.60 -4.05
C MET A 132 5.16 5.31 -5.35
N ALA A 133 5.53 4.79 -6.52
CA ALA A 133 5.06 5.32 -7.80
C ALA A 133 3.55 5.10 -8.01
N GLU A 134 3.01 3.97 -7.55
CA GLU A 134 1.57 3.69 -7.58
C GLU A 134 0.78 4.75 -6.79
N VAL A 135 1.26 5.18 -5.62
CA VAL A 135 0.62 6.25 -4.83
C VAL A 135 0.52 7.55 -5.64
N VAL A 136 1.54 7.89 -6.43
CA VAL A 136 1.52 9.08 -7.29
C VAL A 136 0.49 8.93 -8.41
N ILE A 137 0.40 7.75 -9.03
CA ILE A 137 -0.60 7.47 -10.07
C ILE A 137 -2.02 7.52 -9.47
N ALA A 138 -2.22 6.98 -8.27
CA ALA A 138 -3.49 7.03 -7.56
C ALA A 138 -3.90 8.46 -7.21
N LEU A 139 -2.95 9.30 -6.77
CA LEU A 139 -3.14 10.73 -6.52
C LEU A 139 -3.61 11.47 -7.78
N ILE A 140 -2.90 11.28 -8.90
CA ILE A 140 -3.28 11.89 -10.19
C ILE A 140 -4.64 11.38 -10.66
N SER A 141 -4.88 10.07 -10.54
CA SER A 141 -6.16 9.46 -10.93
C SER A 141 -7.30 10.00 -10.08
N SER A 142 -7.09 10.17 -8.78
CA SER A 142 -8.09 10.76 -7.89
C SER A 142 -8.42 12.21 -8.26
N ALA A 143 -7.39 13.01 -8.59
CA ALA A 143 -7.60 14.38 -9.05
C ALA A 143 -8.42 14.43 -10.35
N LEU A 144 -8.16 13.51 -11.28
CA LEU A 144 -8.85 13.47 -12.58
C LEU A 144 -10.26 12.88 -12.52
N LEU A 145 -10.48 11.85 -11.69
CA LEU A 145 -11.73 11.08 -11.67
C LEU A 145 -12.72 11.57 -10.61
N LEU A 146 -12.25 12.08 -9.49
CA LEU A 146 -13.07 12.44 -8.33
C LEU A 146 -13.13 13.96 -8.09
N ASP A 147 -12.44 14.76 -8.90
CA ASP A 147 -12.35 16.23 -8.76
C ASP A 147 -11.92 16.66 -7.34
N GLU A 148 -11.19 15.77 -6.66
CA GLU A 148 -10.67 16.00 -5.31
C GLU A 148 -9.64 17.16 -5.35
N PRO A 149 -9.58 18.01 -4.31
CA PRO A 149 -8.70 19.17 -4.30
C PRO A 149 -7.23 18.73 -4.37
N PHE A 150 -6.67 18.78 -5.57
CA PHE A 150 -5.26 18.53 -5.83
C PHE A 150 -4.47 19.81 -5.56
N GLY A 151 -4.14 20.02 -4.28
CA GLY A 151 -3.44 21.20 -3.82
C GLY A 151 -1.95 21.19 -4.14
N MET A 152 -1.30 22.32 -3.81
CA MET A 152 0.15 22.46 -3.98
C MET A 152 0.96 21.51 -3.08
N ARG A 153 0.36 20.98 -2.01
CA ARG A 153 1.00 20.03 -1.10
C ARG A 153 1.11 18.65 -1.73
N GLU A 154 0.04 18.20 -2.40
CA GLU A 154 -0.02 16.93 -3.12
C GLU A 154 0.97 16.90 -4.28
N ILE A 155 1.04 18.01 -5.03
CA ILE A 155 2.01 18.19 -6.12
C ILE A 155 3.44 18.14 -5.59
N ALA A 156 3.75 18.88 -4.52
CA ALA A 156 5.08 18.88 -3.92
C ALA A 156 5.47 17.48 -3.42
N GLY A 157 4.53 16.76 -2.77
CA GLY A 157 4.74 15.38 -2.32
C GLY A 157 5.01 14.43 -3.48
N ALA A 158 4.21 14.51 -4.56
CA ALA A 158 4.40 13.69 -5.75
C ALA A 158 5.76 13.93 -6.41
N ILE A 159 6.18 15.19 -6.57
CA ILE A 159 7.50 15.54 -7.13
C ILE A 159 8.63 14.97 -6.26
N LEU A 160 8.53 15.08 -4.94
CA LEU A 160 9.54 14.54 -4.03
C LEU A 160 9.66 13.01 -4.16
N ILE A 161 8.54 12.29 -4.18
CA ILE A 161 8.52 10.83 -4.34
C ILE A 161 9.14 10.41 -5.67
N LEU A 162 8.78 11.09 -6.76
CA LEU A 162 9.34 10.82 -8.09
C LEU A 162 10.84 11.12 -8.14
N SER A 163 11.28 12.23 -7.53
CA SER A 163 12.70 12.60 -7.49
C SER A 163 13.54 11.59 -6.70
N ALA A 164 13.05 11.11 -5.55
CA ALA A 164 13.72 10.09 -4.74
C ALA A 164 13.82 8.77 -5.50
N SER A 165 12.73 8.37 -6.16
CA SER A 165 12.68 7.18 -7.01
C SER A 165 13.70 7.26 -8.15
N LEU A 166 13.82 8.43 -8.81
CA LEU A 166 14.74 8.64 -9.92
C LEU A 166 16.21 8.59 -9.48
N VAL A 167 16.54 9.19 -8.33
CA VAL A 167 17.91 9.17 -7.77
C VAL A 167 18.35 7.76 -7.41
N GLU A 168 17.48 6.98 -6.77
CA GLU A 168 17.76 5.59 -6.39
C GLU A 168 17.98 4.71 -7.64
N PHE A 169 17.18 4.91 -8.70
CA PHE A 169 17.32 4.18 -9.96
C PHE A 169 18.61 4.58 -10.71
N ALA A 170 18.91 5.87 -10.79
CA ALA A 170 20.12 6.39 -11.44
C ALA A 170 21.40 5.95 -10.69
N GLY A 171 21.37 5.92 -9.35
CA GLY A 171 22.48 5.47 -8.53
C GLY A 171 22.80 3.98 -8.67
N LYS A 172 21.81 3.15 -9.02
CA LYS A 172 22.00 1.73 -9.34
C LYS A 172 22.50 1.48 -10.76
N SER A 173 22.10 2.29 -11.75
CA SER A 173 22.60 2.14 -13.14
C SER A 173 24.08 2.51 -13.31
N ALA A 174 24.69 3.15 -12.31
CA ALA A 174 26.10 3.54 -12.28
C ALA A 174 27.02 2.50 -11.61
N LYS A 175 26.49 1.34 -11.22
CA LYS A 175 27.22 0.18 -10.67
C LYS A 175 26.99 -1.05 -11.53
#